data_AF-A0AAP8HVJ2-F1
#
_entry.id   AF-A0AAP8HVJ2-F1
#
_cell.length_a   1.000
_cell.length_b   1.000
_cell.length_c   1.000
_cell.angle_alpha   90.00
_cell.angle_beta   90.00
_cell.angle_gamma   90.00
#
_symmetry.space_group_name_H-M   'P 1'
#
loop_
_entity.id
_entity.type
_entity.pdbx_description
1 polymer ?
#
loop_
_entity_poly.entity_id
_entity_poly.type
_entity_poly.pdbx_seq_one_letter_code
_entity_poly.pdbx_strand_id
1 'polypeptide(L)'
;FGLDKPIPVQLGHYLKNVATFDLGYSYRQQAPVASLILQHLPATLLLTLSAFAFALLAGVSLGTQAALRVGKWGDTVITTLSMLAYATPLFWVGLMLVLLFSVNLEWLPAFGYESVGANLTGLARVADVARHLLLPALTLGMFY
;
A
#
# COMPACT_ATOMS: atom_id res chain seq x y z
N PHE A 1 -22.67 -4.51 -23.60
CA PHE A 1 -23.19 -3.54 -22.60
C PHE A 1 -24.59 -3.01 -22.90
N GLY A 2 -25.09 -3.07 -24.15
CA GLY A 2 -26.46 -2.62 -24.45
C GLY A 2 -26.64 -1.13 -24.16
N LEU A 3 -25.69 -0.31 -24.62
CA LEU A 3 -25.62 1.13 -24.34
C LEU A 3 -26.83 1.90 -24.90
N ASP A 4 -27.55 1.28 -25.82
CA ASP A 4 -28.82 1.69 -26.41
C ASP A 4 -30.05 1.43 -25.52
N LYS A 5 -29.90 0.69 -24.42
CA LYS A 5 -31.01 0.25 -23.56
C LYS A 5 -31.18 1.14 -22.32
N PRO A 6 -32.34 1.12 -21.66
CA PRO A 6 -32.54 1.81 -20.38
C PRO A 6 -31.51 1.36 -19.31
N ILE A 7 -31.11 2.29 -18.43
CA ILE A 7 -30.09 2.07 -17.38
C ILE A 7 -30.33 0.79 -16.54
N PRO A 8 -31.55 0.46 -16.08
CA PRO A 8 -31.76 -0.77 -15.31
C PRO A 8 -31.39 -2.04 -16.08
N VAL A 9 -31.62 -2.05 -17.40
CA VAL A 9 -31.25 -3.18 -18.26
C VAL A 9 -29.73 -3.25 -18.44
N GLN A 10 -29.05 -2.10 -18.60
CA GLN A 10 -27.59 -2.04 -18.66
C GLN A 10 -26.95 -2.57 -17.37
N LEU A 11 -27.48 -2.16 -16.21
CA LEU A 11 -27.02 -2.65 -14.91
C LEU A 11 -27.25 -4.16 -14.77
N GLY A 12 -28.41 -4.67 -15.18
CA GLY A 12 -28.70 -6.11 -15.18
C GLY A 12 -27.70 -6.91 -16.01
N HIS A 13 -27.36 -6.44 -17.22
CA HIS A 13 -26.33 -7.07 -18.06
C HIS A 13 -24.95 -7.00 -17.41
N TYR A 14 -24.58 -5.86 -16.84
CA TYR A 14 -23.31 -5.69 -16.13
C TYR A 14 -23.19 -6.67 -14.95
N LEU A 15 -24.19 -6.72 -14.08
CA LEU A 15 -24.19 -7.60 -12.91
C LEU A 15 -24.14 -9.08 -13.31
N LYS A 16 -24.87 -9.47 -14.36
CA LYS A 16 -24.80 -10.83 -14.91
C LYS A 16 -23.38 -11.18 -15.37
N ASN A 17 -22.74 -10.29 -16.13
CA ASN A 17 -21.39 -10.51 -16.65
C ASN A 17 -20.36 -10.61 -15.51
N VAL A 18 -20.45 -9.73 -14.52
CA VAL A 18 -19.60 -9.76 -13.32
C VAL A 18 -19.79 -11.07 -12.54
N ALA A 19 -21.03 -11.54 -12.37
CA ALA A 19 -21.32 -12.81 -11.71
C ALA A 19 -20.76 -14.03 -12.45
N THR A 20 -20.55 -13.92 -13.77
CA THR A 20 -19.86 -14.93 -14.59
C THR A 20 -18.36 -14.68 -14.76
N PHE A 21 -17.77 -13.81 -13.94
CA PHE A 21 -16.36 -13.39 -13.99
C PHE A 21 -15.92 -12.70 -15.28
N ASP A 22 -16.86 -12.23 -16.10
CA ASP A 22 -16.59 -11.35 -17.22
C ASP A 22 -16.62 -9.89 -16.74
N LEU A 23 -15.45 -9.39 -16.35
CA LEU A 23 -15.26 -8.00 -15.91
C LEU A 23 -15.23 -7.00 -17.08
N GLY A 24 -15.31 -7.49 -18.31
CA GLY A 24 -15.31 -6.67 -19.51
C GLY A 24 -13.92 -6.15 -19.93
N TYR A 25 -13.95 -5.08 -20.71
CA TYR A 25 -12.78 -4.53 -21.39
C TYR A 25 -12.58 -3.06 -20.98
N SER A 26 -11.35 -2.71 -20.58
CA SER A 26 -11.00 -1.32 -20.35
C SER A 26 -10.64 -0.66 -21.68
N TYR A 27 -11.48 0.26 -22.14
CA TYR A 27 -11.21 1.04 -23.34
C TYR A 27 -10.06 2.04 -23.16
N ARG A 28 -9.77 2.47 -21.92
CA ARG A 28 -8.66 3.39 -21.64
C ARG A 28 -7.31 2.68 -21.68
N GLN A 29 -7.25 1.45 -21.17
CA GLN A 29 -6.03 0.64 -21.14
C GLN A 29 -5.91 -0.32 -22.33
N GLN A 30 -6.95 -0.41 -23.17
CA GLN A 30 -7.03 -1.33 -24.30
C GLN A 30 -6.76 -2.79 -23.92
N ALA A 31 -7.26 -3.22 -22.76
CA ALA A 31 -7.03 -4.57 -22.23
C ALA A 31 -8.24 -5.12 -21.44
N PRO A 32 -8.41 -6.44 -21.35
CA PRO A 32 -9.40 -7.06 -20.47
C PRO A 32 -9.20 -6.63 -19.00
N VAL A 33 -10.27 -6.23 -18.31
CA VAL A 33 -10.19 -5.72 -16.93
C VAL A 33 -9.56 -6.74 -15.98
N ALA A 34 -9.93 -8.02 -16.12
CA ALA A 34 -9.36 -9.10 -15.30
C ALA A 34 -7.83 -9.18 -15.42
N SER A 35 -7.27 -9.01 -16.62
CA SER A 35 -5.82 -9.03 -16.82
C SER A 35 -5.11 -7.88 -16.11
N LEU A 36 -5.71 -6.69 -16.15
CA LEU A 36 -5.18 -5.50 -15.46
C LEU A 36 -5.20 -5.69 -13.94
N ILE A 37 -6.30 -6.23 -13.40
CA ILE A 37 -6.39 -6.53 -11.97
C ILE A 37 -5.29 -7.52 -11.57
N LEU A 38 -5.16 -8.63 -12.30
CA LEU A 38 -4.15 -9.66 -12.00
C LEU A 38 -2.71 -9.14 -12.12
N GLN A 39 -2.45 -8.17 -12.98
CA GLN A 39 -1.14 -7.54 -13.12
C GLN A 39 -0.77 -6.67 -11.90
N HIS A 40 -1.76 -6.00 -11.29
CA HIS A 40 -1.52 -5.07 -10.17
C HIS A 40 -1.70 -5.74 -8.81
N LEU A 41 -2.52 -6.80 -8.74
CA LEU A 41 -2.88 -7.48 -7.50
C LEU A 41 -1.68 -7.93 -6.67
N PRO A 42 -0.61 -8.53 -7.23
CA PRO A 42 0.55 -8.96 -6.44
C PRO A 42 1.25 -7.80 -5.74
N ALA A 43 1.43 -6.67 -6.42
CA ALA A 43 2.05 -5.48 -5.84
C ALA A 43 1.18 -4.86 -4.74
N THR A 44 -0.14 -4.78 -4.98
CA THR A 44 -1.09 -4.29 -3.97
C THR A 44 -1.10 -5.19 -2.74
N LEU A 45 -1.18 -6.51 -2.90
CA LEU A 45 -1.18 -7.45 -1.78
C LEU A 45 0.13 -7.42 -1.01
N LEU A 46 1.27 -7.38 -1.70
CA LEU A 46 2.57 -7.25 -1.05
C LEU A 46 2.63 -5.98 -0.20
N LEU A 47 2.21 -4.84 -0.77
CA LEU A 47 2.20 -3.57 -0.07
C LEU A 47 1.26 -3.56 1.14
N THR A 48 0.00 -3.95 0.96
CA THR A 48 -0.99 -3.89 2.03
C THR A 48 -0.70 -4.89 3.14
N LEU A 49 -0.28 -6.11 2.81
CA LEU A 49 0.05 -7.12 3.81
C LEU A 49 1.32 -6.76 4.58
N SER A 50 2.35 -6.22 3.92
CA SER A 50 3.56 -5.77 4.61
C SER A 50 3.30 -4.57 5.52
N ALA A 51 2.52 -3.59 5.06
CA ALA A 51 2.11 -2.45 5.87
C ALA A 51 1.27 -2.89 7.07
N PHE A 52 0.29 -3.78 6.86
CA PHE A 52 -0.54 -4.34 7.92
C PHE A 52 0.26 -5.16 8.93
N ALA A 53 1.18 -6.01 8.47
CA ALA A 53 2.04 -6.77 9.36
C ALA A 53 2.94 -5.86 10.20
N PHE A 54 3.50 -4.81 9.61
CA PHE A 54 4.27 -3.81 10.34
C PHE A 54 3.39 -3.10 11.38
N ALA A 55 2.22 -2.59 10.99
CA ALA A 55 1.29 -1.91 11.88
C ALA A 55 0.88 -2.78 13.06
N LEU A 56 0.53 -4.04 12.79
CA LEU A 56 0.16 -5.01 13.81
C LEU A 56 1.32 -5.27 14.78
N LEU A 57 2.52 -5.58 14.27
CA LEU A 57 3.67 -5.91 15.11
C LEU A 57 4.14 -4.70 15.91
N ALA A 58 4.31 -3.54 15.28
CA ALA A 58 4.77 -2.33 15.92
C ALA A 58 3.71 -1.78 16.89
N GLY A 59 2.45 -1.68 16.44
CA GLY A 59 1.33 -1.17 17.23
C GLY A 59 1.05 -2.01 18.46
N VAL A 60 0.97 -3.35 18.34
CA VAL A 60 0.76 -4.24 19.49
C VAL A 60 1.95 -4.17 20.45
N SER A 61 3.18 -4.17 19.95
CA SER A 61 4.37 -4.13 20.80
C SER A 61 4.50 -2.82 21.55
N LEU A 62 4.35 -1.68 20.87
CA LEU A 62 4.42 -0.35 21.48
C LEU A 62 3.23 -0.10 22.40
N GLY A 63 2.02 -0.47 21.98
CA GLY A 63 0.81 -0.34 22.80
C GLY A 63 0.89 -1.16 24.09
N THR A 64 1.39 -2.39 24.01
CA THR A 64 1.61 -3.24 25.18
C THR A 64 2.67 -2.63 26.11
N GLN A 65 3.78 -2.12 25.56
CA GLN A 65 4.81 -1.47 26.37
C GLN A 65 4.31 -0.20 27.08
N ALA A 66 3.50 0.62 26.40
CA ALA A 66 2.85 1.78 27.00
C ALA A 66 1.89 1.36 28.12
N ALA A 67 1.04 0.35 27.86
CA ALA A 67 0.07 -0.16 28.84
C ALA A 67 0.71 -0.83 30.08
N LEU A 68 1.91 -1.41 29.95
CA LEU A 68 2.65 -1.96 31.09
C LEU A 68 3.37 -0.89 31.92
N ARG A 69 3.56 0.31 31.36
CA ARG A 69 4.34 1.41 31.96
C ARG A 69 3.52 2.70 32.07
N VAL A 70 2.22 2.58 32.29
CA VAL A 70 1.29 3.71 32.38
C VAL A 70 1.84 4.81 33.29
N GLY A 71 1.80 6.05 32.80
CA GLY A 71 2.24 7.24 33.54
C GLY A 71 3.77 7.38 33.66
N LYS A 72 4.56 6.46 33.11
CA LYS A 72 6.02 6.61 32.98
C LYS A 72 6.35 7.31 31.67
N TRP A 73 7.56 7.88 31.61
CA TRP A 73 8.04 8.60 30.42
C TRP A 73 7.94 7.79 29.11
N GLY A 74 8.16 6.47 29.16
CA GLY A 74 8.01 5.60 27.98
C GLY A 74 6.59 5.53 27.42
N ASP A 75 5.57 5.50 28.28
CA ASP A 75 4.16 5.59 27.88
C ASP A 75 3.89 6.95 27.22
N THR A 76 4.31 8.05 27.87
CA THR A 76 4.12 9.40 27.34
C THR A 76 4.74 9.58 25.95
N VAL A 77 5.97 9.08 25.73
CA VAL A 77 6.64 9.16 24.42
C VAL A 77 5.89 8.37 23.36
N ILE A 78 5.53 7.11 23.64
CA ILE A 78 4.79 6.26 22.69
C ILE A 78 3.45 6.91 22.34
N THR A 79 2.67 7.30 23.35
CA THR A 79 1.36 7.91 23.17
C THR A 79 1.46 9.22 22.38
N THR A 80 2.44 10.07 22.68
CA THR A 80 2.64 11.34 21.95
C THR A 80 3.00 11.10 20.49
N LEU A 81 3.94 10.18 20.22
CA LEU A 81 4.33 9.83 18.84
C LEU A 81 3.17 9.24 18.05
N SER A 82 2.38 8.35 18.67
CA SER A 82 1.17 7.79 18.07
C SER A 82 0.15 8.88 17.73
N MET A 83 -0.06 9.85 18.64
CA MET A 83 -0.96 10.98 18.37
C MET A 83 -0.46 11.87 17.23
N LEU A 84 0.85 12.13 17.16
CA LEU A 84 1.44 12.89 16.06
C LEU A 84 1.29 12.17 14.73
N ALA A 85 1.58 10.87 14.69
CA ALA A 85 1.39 10.05 13.49
C ALA A 85 -0.08 10.08 13.02
N TYR A 86 -1.03 9.92 13.97
CA TYR A 86 -2.46 9.96 13.68
C TYR A 86 -2.96 11.35 13.21
N ALA A 87 -2.45 12.43 13.79
CA ALA A 87 -2.86 13.79 13.45
C ALA A 87 -2.25 14.30 12.14
N THR A 88 -1.16 13.68 11.67
CA THR A 88 -0.43 14.14 10.49
C THR A 88 -1.06 13.58 9.21
N PRO A 89 -1.27 14.41 8.16
CA PRO A 89 -1.78 13.91 6.89
C PRO A 89 -0.86 12.84 6.27
N LEU A 90 -1.43 11.70 5.89
CA LEU A 90 -0.69 10.54 5.41
C LEU A 90 0.21 10.83 4.20
N PHE A 91 -0.31 11.59 3.23
CA PHE A 91 0.46 11.99 2.05
C PHE A 91 1.69 12.83 2.42
N TRP A 92 1.59 13.64 3.47
CA TRP A 92 2.68 14.49 3.94
C TRP A 92 3.76 13.65 4.61
N VAL A 93 3.37 12.68 5.45
CA VAL A 93 4.32 11.72 6.05
C VAL A 93 5.08 10.96 4.95
N GLY A 94 4.36 10.42 3.97
CA GLY A 94 4.98 9.72 2.84
C GLY A 94 5.95 10.60 2.07
N LEU A 95 5.57 11.86 1.79
CA LEU A 95 6.45 12.81 1.11
C LEU A 95 7.70 13.14 1.94
N MET A 96 7.56 13.35 3.25
CA MET A 96 8.70 13.63 4.13
C MET A 96 9.65 12.44 4.24
N LEU A 97 9.12 11.22 4.30
CA LEU A 97 9.92 10.00 4.29
C LEU A 97 10.71 9.86 2.99
N VAL A 98 10.08 10.10 1.84
CA VAL A 98 10.77 10.12 0.54
C VAL A 98 11.84 11.23 0.48
N LEU A 99 11.52 12.44 0.91
CA LEU A 99 12.49 13.54 0.94
C LEU A 99 13.70 13.19 1.80
N LEU A 100 13.49 12.65 3.00
CA LEU A 100 14.58 12.31 3.91
C LEU A 100 15.39 11.13 3.38
N PHE A 101 14.75 9.99 3.13
CA PHE A 101 15.46 8.73 2.87
C PHE A 101 15.86 8.52 1.41
N SER A 102 15.15 9.14 0.46
CA SER A 102 15.48 9.02 -0.97
C SER A 102 16.23 10.21 -1.50
N VAL A 103 15.88 11.43 -1.12
CA VAL A 103 16.48 12.64 -1.71
C VAL A 103 17.69 13.13 -0.92
N ASN A 104 17.59 13.24 0.41
CA ASN A 104 18.69 13.77 1.21
C ASN A 104 19.74 12.70 1.54
N LEU A 105 19.27 11.50 1.94
CA LEU A 105 20.15 10.41 2.36
C LEU A 105 20.53 9.46 1.23
N GLU A 106 19.73 9.41 0.15
CA GLU A 106 19.93 8.49 -0.98
C GLU A 106 19.99 7.00 -0.58
N TRP A 107 19.37 6.63 0.54
CA TRP A 107 19.38 5.26 1.07
C TRP A 107 18.37 4.35 0.38
N LEU A 108 17.20 4.90 0.05
CA LEU A 108 16.05 4.15 -0.44
C LEU A 108 15.51 4.76 -1.74
N PRO A 109 15.00 3.95 -2.68
CA PRO A 109 14.37 4.45 -3.89
C PRO A 109 13.10 5.24 -3.58
N ALA A 110 12.84 6.29 -4.35
CA ALA A 110 11.70 7.18 -4.13
C ALA A 110 10.36 6.62 -4.61
N PHE A 111 10.38 5.78 -5.65
CA PHE A 111 9.20 5.20 -6.29
C PHE A 111 9.57 3.94 -7.09
N GLY A 112 8.55 3.20 -7.54
CA GLY A 112 8.70 2.01 -8.37
C GLY A 112 8.51 0.71 -7.58
N TYR A 113 8.36 -0.40 -8.30
CA TYR A 113 8.23 -1.74 -7.73
C TYR A 113 9.59 -2.43 -7.60
N GLU A 114 10.47 -2.21 -8.56
CA GLU A 114 11.84 -2.72 -8.64
C GLU A 114 12.67 -1.80 -9.56
N SER A 115 13.99 -1.91 -9.49
CA SER A 115 14.95 -1.16 -10.30
C SER A 115 14.82 -1.51 -11.78
N VAL A 116 14.34 -0.56 -12.58
CA VAL A 116 14.14 -0.75 -14.02
C VAL A 116 15.50 -0.93 -14.74
N GLY A 117 15.61 -1.96 -15.58
CA GLY A 117 16.81 -2.24 -16.37
C GLY A 117 17.91 -3.02 -15.64
N ALA A 118 17.76 -3.27 -14.33
CA ALA A 118 18.73 -4.05 -13.57
C ALA A 118 18.65 -5.57 -13.83
N ASN A 119 17.55 -6.05 -14.42
CA ASN A 119 17.30 -7.47 -14.75
C ASN A 119 17.66 -8.44 -13.61
N LEU A 120 17.39 -8.03 -12.37
CA LEU A 120 17.74 -8.79 -11.18
C LEU A 120 16.88 -10.06 -11.11
N THR A 121 17.50 -11.15 -10.65
CA THR A 121 16.82 -12.42 -10.44
C THR A 121 17.14 -13.00 -9.06
N GLY A 122 16.32 -13.94 -8.60
CA GLY A 122 16.50 -14.61 -7.30
C GLY A 122 16.49 -13.65 -6.11
N LEU A 123 17.42 -13.85 -5.18
CA LEU A 123 17.51 -13.08 -3.93
C LEU A 123 17.82 -11.59 -4.15
N ALA A 124 18.57 -11.26 -5.21
CA ALA A 124 18.89 -9.86 -5.53
C ALA A 124 17.62 -9.06 -5.87
N ARG A 125 16.69 -9.68 -6.61
CA ARG A 125 15.38 -9.10 -6.91
C ARG A 125 14.54 -8.92 -5.65
N VAL A 126 14.52 -9.92 -4.76
CA VAL A 126 13.76 -9.84 -3.51
C VAL A 126 14.27 -8.68 -2.63
N ALA A 127 15.59 -8.52 -2.51
CA ALA A 127 16.19 -7.42 -1.77
C ALA A 127 15.93 -6.04 -2.41
N ASP A 128 15.85 -5.99 -3.74
CA ASP A 128 15.50 -4.78 -4.46
C ASP A 128 14.03 -4.39 -4.25
N VAL A 129 13.10 -5.33 -4.42
CA VAL A 129 11.67 -5.12 -4.12
C VAL A 129 11.46 -4.71 -2.66
N ALA A 130 12.16 -5.36 -1.72
CA ALA A 130 12.08 -4.99 -0.30
C ALA A 130 12.52 -3.54 -0.05
N ARG A 131 13.58 -3.06 -0.74
CA ARG A 131 14.02 -1.66 -0.65
C ARG A 131 12.98 -0.68 -1.20
N HIS A 132 12.31 -1.03 -2.31
CA HIS A 132 11.21 -0.24 -2.88
C HIS A 132 9.95 -0.24 -2.00
N LEU A 133 9.74 -1.31 -1.25
CA LEU A 133 8.58 -1.51 -0.40
C LEU A 133 8.65 -0.74 0.93
N LEU A 134 9.84 -0.51 1.47
CA LEU A 134 10.03 0.03 2.83
C LEU A 134 9.30 1.35 3.08
N LEU A 135 9.56 2.38 2.27
CA LEU A 135 8.96 3.71 2.46
C LEU A 135 7.42 3.69 2.35
N PRO A 136 6.80 3.13 1.29
CA PRO A 136 5.35 3.10 1.20
C PRO A 136 4.72 2.18 2.26
N ALA A 137 5.35 1.06 2.63
CA ALA A 137 4.82 0.18 3.68
C ALA A 137 4.86 0.82 5.07
N LEU A 138 5.95 1.52 5.42
CA LEU A 138 6.04 2.28 6.67
C LEU A 138 5.03 3.42 6.70
N THR A 139 4.88 4.14 5.58
CA THR A 139 3.90 5.22 5.47
C THR A 139 2.49 4.71 5.73
N LEU A 140 2.05 3.69 4.99
CA LEU A 140 0.72 3.10 5.16
C LEU A 140 0.55 2.44 6.54
N GLY A 141 1.59 1.77 7.03
CA GLY A 141 1.56 1.09 8.33
C GLY A 141 1.52 2.02 9.54
N MET A 142 1.80 3.33 9.38
CA MET A 142 1.52 4.32 10.43
C MET A 142 0.04 4.71 10.53
N PHE A 143 -0.76 4.38 9.52
CA PHE A 143 -2.19 4.69 9.46
C PHE A 143 -3.09 3.49 9.78
N TYR A 144 -2.68 2.28 9.39
CA TYR A 144 -3.37 1.04 9.78
C TYR A 144 -3.29 0.81 11.29
#